data_AF-A0A356P650-F1
#
_entry.id   AF-A0A356P650-F1
#
_cell.length_a   1.000
_cell.length_b   1.000
_cell.length_c   1.000
_cell.angle_alpha   90.00
_cell.angle_beta   90.00
_cell.angle_gamma   90.00
#
_symmetry.space_group_name_H-M   'P 1'
#
loop_
_entity.id
_entity.type
_entity.pdbx_description
1 polymer ?
#
loop_
_entity_poly.entity_id
_entity_poly.type
_entity_poly.pdbx_seq_one_letter_code
_entity_poly.pdbx_strand_id
1 'polypeptide(L)' 'MIMMTAAEYEESLRKLNLKVYLQGELVENVVDHPIIRPSLNSVKATYAYAEDPEYAELMT' A
#
# COMPACT_ATOMS: atom_id res chain seq x y z
N MET A 1 -5.90 -15.77 -8.72
CA MET A 1 -4.47 -15.40 -8.50
C MET A 1 -4.28 -15.18 -7.02
N ILE A 2 -3.13 -15.54 -6.44
CA ILE A 2 -2.85 -15.21 -5.03
C ILE A 2 -2.48 -13.73 -4.97
N MET A 3 -3.27 -12.93 -4.27
CA MET A 3 -2.97 -11.52 -4.01
C MET A 3 -1.80 -11.42 -3.03
N MET A 4 -1.03 -10.32 -3.09
CA MET A 4 -0.04 -10.03 -2.04
C MET A 4 -0.73 -9.88 -0.69
N THR A 5 -0.05 -10.24 0.39
CA THR A 5 -0.51 -9.89 1.73
C THR A 5 -0.40 -8.37 1.95
N ALA A 6 -1.10 -7.84 2.95
CA ALA A 6 -0.98 -6.43 3.33
C ALA A 6 0.47 -6.01 3.66
N ALA A 7 1.27 -6.91 4.24
CA ALA A 7 2.67 -6.67 4.55
C ALA A 7 3.55 -6.67 3.30
N GLU A 8 3.34 -7.65 2.41
CA GLU A 8 4.05 -7.73 1.12
C GLU A 8 3.75 -6.54 0.23
N TYR A 9 2.51 -6.04 0.23
CA TYR A 9 2.14 -4.82 -0.48
C TYR A 9 2.99 -3.62 0.00
N GLU A 10 3.06 -3.39 1.32
CA GLU A 10 3.86 -2.29 1.87
C GLU A 10 5.35 -2.43 1.54
N GLU A 11 5.90 -3.65 1.66
CA GLU A 11 7.30 -3.91 1.34
C GLU A 11 7.57 -3.74 -0.17
N SER A 12 6.62 -4.12 -1.03
CA SER A 12 6.74 -3.94 -2.48
C SER A 12 6.93 -2.47 -2.84
N LEU A 13 6.23 -1.55 -2.15
CA LEU A 13 6.35 -0.11 -2.38
C LEU A 13 7.73 0.42 -1.98
N ARG A 14 8.37 -0.15 -0.96
CA ARG A 14 9.73 0.23 -0.55
C ARG A 14 10.79 -0.20 -1.57
N LYS A 15 10.50 -1.24 -2.35
CA LYS A 15 11.37 -1.73 -3.42
C LYS A 15 11.22 -0.89 -4.70
N LEU A 16 10.21 -0.04 -4.79
CA LEU A 16 10.01 0.85 -5.92
C LEU A 16 10.85 2.12 -5.76
N ASN A 17 11.56 2.50 -6.80
CA ASN A 17 12.28 3.77 -6.88
C ASN A 17 11.32 4.90 -7.29
N LEU A 18 10.33 5.19 -6.44
CA LEU A 18 9.30 6.18 -6.72
C LEU A 18 9.87 7.60 -6.65
N LYS A 19 9.65 8.39 -7.70
CA LYS A 19 9.99 9.81 -7.75
C LYS A 19 8.73 10.64 -7.50
N VAL A 20 8.42 10.89 -6.24
CA VAL A 20 7.18 11.58 -5.81
C VAL A 20 7.49 13.00 -5.37
N TYR A 21 6.76 13.95 -5.92
CA TYR A 21 6.81 15.35 -5.49
C TYR A 21 5.55 15.71 -4.72
N LEU A 22 5.71 16.32 -3.56
CA LEU A 22 4.62 16.80 -2.72
C LEU A 22 4.85 18.26 -2.39
N GLN A 23 3.89 19.12 -2.76
CA GLN A 23 3.97 20.57 -2.55
C GLN A 23 5.26 21.21 -3.13
N GLY A 24 5.75 20.68 -4.25
CA GLY A 24 6.95 21.17 -4.94
C GLY A 24 8.27 20.52 -4.48
N GLU A 25 8.26 19.76 -3.38
CA GLU A 25 9.44 19.11 -2.82
C GLU A 25 9.51 17.62 -3.17
N LEU A 26 10.70 17.09 -3.43
CA LEU A 26 10.92 15.66 -3.66
C LEU A 26 10.82 14.91 -2.32
N VAL A 27 9.97 13.89 -2.27
CA VAL A 27 9.81 13.04 -1.08
C VAL A 27 10.82 11.89 -1.13
N GLU A 28 11.77 11.87 -0.19
CA GLU A 28 12.79 10.82 -0.12
C GLU A 28 12.24 9.47 0.37
N ASN A 29 11.31 9.48 1.32
CA ASN A 29 10.68 8.26 1.85
C ASN A 29 9.16 8.32 1.69
N VAL A 30 8.67 7.84 0.54
CA VAL A 30 7.25 7.87 0.17
C VAL A 30 6.38 7.05 1.13
N VAL A 31 6.85 5.87 1.52
CA VAL A 31 6.05 4.89 2.28
C VAL A 31 5.80 5.34 3.72
N ASP A 32 6.76 6.06 4.32
CA ASP A 32 6.65 6.56 5.69
C ASP A 32 6.31 8.05 5.76
N HIS A 33 6.10 8.72 4.62
CA HIS A 33 5.78 10.15 4.61
C HIS A 33 4.43 10.39 5.30
N PRO A 34 4.32 11.29 6.30
CA PRO A 34 3.14 11.44 7.14
C PRO A 34 1.87 11.84 6.37
N ILE A 35 2.02 12.55 5.25
CA ILE A 35 0.89 12.92 4.38
C ILE A 35 0.43 11.75 3.49
N ILE A 36 1.34 10.85 3.10
CA ILE A 36 1.06 9.75 2.17
C ILE A 36 0.58 8.52 2.93
N ARG A 37 1.09 8.32 4.14
CA ARG A 37 0.83 7.15 4.98
C ARG A 37 -0.66 6.85 5.18
N PRO A 38 -1.55 7.83 5.44
CA PRO A 38 -2.98 7.54 5.61
C PRO A 38 -3.61 6.92 4.35
N SER A 39 -3.31 7.46 3.17
CA SER A 39 -3.80 6.92 1.90
C SER A 39 -3.23 5.53 1.62
N LEU A 40 -1.94 5.32 1.89
CA LEU A 40 -1.31 4.01 1.77
C LEU A 40 -1.97 2.98 2.68
N ASN A 41 -2.28 3.34 3.93
CA ASN A 41 -2.98 2.46 4.87
C ASN A 41 -4.37 2.05 4.35
N SER A 42 -5.11 2.97 3.72
CA SER A 42 -6.42 2.64 3.12
C SER A 42 -6.29 1.60 2.01
N VAL A 43 -5.27 1.70 1.15
CA VAL A 43 -5.02 0.70 0.11
C VAL A 43 -4.50 -0.60 0.73
N LYS A 44 -3.61 -0.53 1.71
CA LYS A 44 -3.11 -1.71 2.44
C LYS A 44 -4.26 -2.51 3.08
N ALA A 45 -5.31 -1.84 3.56
CA ALA A 45 -6.48 -2.50 4.11
C ALA A 45 -7.22 -3.37 3.07
N THR A 46 -7.25 -2.99 1.79
CA THR A 46 -7.90 -3.81 0.76
C THR A 46 -7.18 -5.13 0.55
N TYR A 47 -5.84 -5.15 0.68
CA TYR A 47 -5.06 -6.37 0.66
C TYR A 47 -5.33 -7.24 1.89
N ALA A 48 -5.50 -6.63 3.07
CA ALA A 48 -5.87 -7.37 4.28
C ALA A 48 -7.27 -8.02 4.14
N TYR A 49 -8.25 -7.30 3.61
CA TYR A 49 -9.59 -7.85 3.38
C TYR A 49 -9.64 -8.93 2.30
N ALA A 50 -8.71 -8.89 1.32
CA ALA A 50 -8.60 -9.97 0.34
C ALA A 50 -8.13 -11.30 0.95
N GLU A 51 -7.47 -11.26 2.11
CA GLU A 51 -7.08 -12.45 2.88
C GLU A 51 -8.14 -12.89 3.90
N ASP A 52 -9.20 -12.10 4.09
CA ASP A 52 -10.26 -12.39 5.04
C ASP A 52 -11.24 -13.43 4.46
N PRO A 53 -11.43 -14.59 5.12
CA PRO A 53 -12.39 -15.60 4.67
C PRO A 53 -13.83 -15.09 4.54
N GLU A 54 -14.23 -14.07 5.31
CA GLU A 54 -15.56 -13.46 5.23
C GLU A 54 -15.80 -12.80 3.86
N TYR A 55 -14.75 -12.23 3.26
CA TYR A 55 -14.83 -11.50 1.99
C TYR A 55 -14.28 -12.27 0.79
N ALA A 56 -13.89 -13.53 0.97
CA ALA A 56 -13.23 -14.35 -0.05
C ALA A 56 -14.04 -14.42 -1.36
N GLU A 57 -15.36 -14.62 -1.32
CA GLU A 57 -16.20 -14.70 -2.53
C GLU A 57 -16.27 -13.37 -3.30
N LEU A 58 -16.17 -12.22 -2.62
CA LEU A 58 -16.27 -10.90 -3.24
C LEU A 58 -14.92 -10.41 -3.81
N MET A 59 -13.82 -10.86 -3.22
CA MET A 59 -12.48 -10.32 -3.46
C MET A 59 -11.60 -11.19 -4.38
N THR A 60 -12.08 -12.36 -4.83
CA THR A 60 -11.36 -13.30 -5.72
C THR A 60 -12.07 -13.55 -7.04
#